data_AF-A0A800LUD7-F1
#
_entry.id   AF-A0A800LUD7-F1
#
_cell.length_a   1.000
_cell.length_b   1.000
_cell.length_c   1.000
_cell.angle_alpha   90.00
_cell.angle_beta   90.00
_cell.angle_gamma   90.00
#
_symmetry.space_group_name_H-M   'P 1'
#
loop_
_entity.id
_entity.type
_entity.pdbx_description
1 polymer ?
#
loop_
_entity_poly.entity_id
_entity_poly.type
_entity_poly.pdbx_seq_one_letter_code
_entity_poly.pdbx_strand_id
1 'polypeptide(L)'
;MPRFMAAVIILPCLTLVADLIAVTVRVVIATVGLDLPFQIYLEGVFSAFTGTDVFFSLLKSVIFGILIVLVACYTGLTVSGGAESVGRATVVTMVSCTITVIVADGILSIVFYLL
;
A
#
# COMPACT_ATOMS: atom_id res chain seq x y z
N MET A 1 7.65 -1.73 -21.93
CA MET A 1 8.22 -2.45 -20.78
C MET A 1 8.93 -1.58 -19.71
N PRO A 2 9.58 -0.42 -19.98
CA PRO A 2 10.27 0.33 -18.90
C PRO A 2 9.33 0.99 -17.87
N ARG A 3 8.10 1.32 -18.29
CA ARG A 3 7.08 1.94 -17.42
C ARG A 3 6.54 1.01 -16.34
N PHE A 4 6.53 -0.30 -16.59
CA PHE A 4 6.08 -1.33 -15.64
C PHE A 4 7.05 -1.43 -14.46
N MET A 5 8.35 -1.55 -14.76
CA MET A 5 9.40 -1.66 -13.73
C MET A 5 9.49 -0.39 -12.88
N ALA A 6 9.34 0.80 -13.48
CA ALA A 6 9.35 2.06 -12.76
C ALA A 6 8.21 2.14 -11.72
N ALA A 7 6.99 1.72 -12.09
CA ALA A 7 5.84 1.74 -11.20
C ALA A 7 5.97 0.72 -10.05
N VAL A 8 6.48 -0.48 -10.34
CA VAL A 8 6.71 -1.52 -9.33
C VAL A 8 7.78 -1.12 -8.31
N ILE A 9 8.77 -0.31 -8.69
CA ILE A 9 9.82 0.18 -7.77
C ILE A 9 9.37 1.44 -7.00
N ILE A 10 8.58 2.31 -7.62
CA ILE A 10 8.09 3.54 -6.97
C ILE A 10 7.08 3.22 -5.86
N LEU A 11 6.20 2.23 -6.06
CA LEU A 11 5.19 1.88 -5.06
C LEU A 11 5.74 1.44 -3.70
N PRO A 12 6.76 0.55 -3.59
CA PRO A 12 7.38 0.22 -2.31
C PRO A 12 8.14 1.42 -1.71
N CYS A 13 8.77 2.25 -2.53
CA CYS A 13 9.45 3.45 -2.03
C CYS A 13 8.45 4.45 -1.41
N LEU A 14 7.30 4.63 -2.05
CA LEU A 14 6.24 5.50 -1.55
C LEU A 14 5.60 4.96 -0.27
N THR A 15 5.47 3.63 -0.14
CA THR A 15 4.97 2.99 1.09
C THR A 15 5.94 3.18 2.25
N LEU A 16 7.26 3.06 2.02
CA LEU A 16 8.25 3.36 3.06
C LEU A 16 8.14 4.80 3.56
N VAL A 17 7.98 5.78 2.67
CA VAL A 17 7.78 7.18 3.06
C VAL A 17 6.48 7.35 3.85
N ALA A 18 5.40 6.70 3.42
CA ALA A 18 4.11 6.74 4.12
C ALA A 18 4.21 6.13 5.53
N ASP A 19 4.93 5.02 5.70
CA ASP A 19 5.17 4.39 7.00
C ASP A 19 5.94 5.30 7.95
N LEU A 20 7.00 5.97 7.48
CA LEU A 20 7.77 6.92 8.29
C LEU A 20 6.89 8.08 8.79
N ILE A 21 6.03 8.62 7.91
CA ILE A 21 5.08 9.67 8.27
C ILE A 21 4.05 9.12 9.27
N ALA A 22 3.50 7.93 9.03
CA ALA A 22 2.50 7.31 9.89
C ALA A 22 3.02 7.01 11.29
N VAL A 23 4.27 6.57 11.43
CA VAL A 23 4.94 6.37 12.72
C VAL A 23 5.09 7.70 13.46
N THR A 24 5.55 8.74 12.76
CA THR A 24 5.73 10.08 13.35
C THR A 24 4.40 10.64 13.88
N VAL A 25 3.34 10.53 13.09
CA VAL A 25 1.99 10.96 13.49
C VAL A 25 1.48 10.16 14.68
N ARG A 26 1.69 8.83 14.71
CA ARG A 26 1.30 7.98 15.84
C ARG A 26 1.98 8.36 17.14
N VAL A 27 3.28 8.68 17.10
CA VAL A 27 4.04 9.16 18.27
C VAL A 27 3.42 10.45 18.80
N VAL A 28 3.20 11.44 17.92
CA VAL A 28 2.62 12.73 18.32
C VAL A 28 1.25 12.57 18.95
N ILE A 29 0.38 11.74 18.37
CA ILE A 29 -0.96 11.46 18.91
C ILE A 29 -0.86 10.75 20.27
N ALA A 30 0.03 9.79 20.43
CA ALA A 30 0.20 9.07 21.69
C ALA A 30 0.68 9.98 22.83
N THR A 31 1.61 10.90 22.55
CA THR A 31 2.15 11.81 23.56
C THR A 31 1.24 12.99 23.86
N VAL A 32 0.62 13.59 22.84
CA VAL A 32 -0.19 14.81 23.00
C VAL A 32 -1.66 14.50 23.29
N GLY A 33 -2.20 13.43 22.69
CA GLY A 33 -3.61 13.07 22.82
C GLY A 33 -3.91 12.19 24.03
N LEU A 34 -2.95 11.39 24.49
CA LEU A 34 -3.16 10.37 25.51
C LEU A 34 -2.26 10.53 26.76
N ASP A 35 -1.41 11.57 26.78
CA ASP A 35 -0.44 11.86 27.85
C ASP A 35 0.44 10.64 28.20
N LEU A 36 0.69 9.78 27.22
CA LEU A 36 1.49 8.58 27.44
C LEU A 36 2.98 8.94 27.44
N PRO A 37 3.75 8.48 28.45
CA PRO A 37 5.20 8.61 28.41
C PRO A 37 5.76 7.91 27.17
N PHE A 38 6.64 8.61 26.45
CA PHE A 38 7.27 8.09 25.22
C PHE A 38 7.91 6.70 25.40
N GLN A 39 8.39 6.42 26.62
CA GLN A 39 9.01 5.15 26.97
C GLN A 39 8.02 3.97 27.00
N ILE A 40 6.80 4.20 27.50
CA ILE A 40 5.72 3.20 27.52
C ILE A 40 5.21 2.94 26.09
N TYR A 41 5.13 4.00 25.28
CA TYR A 41 4.79 3.87 23.86
C TYR A 41 5.82 3.01 23.11
N LEU A 42 7.12 3.26 23.30
CA LEU A 42 8.16 2.47 22.66
C LEU A 42 8.15 1.01 23.11
N GLU A 43 8.00 0.72 24.40
CA GLU A 43 7.89 -0.66 24.89
C GLU A 43 6.68 -1.39 24.29
N GLY A 44 5.53 -0.72 24.19
CA GLY A 44 4.34 -1.28 23.54
C GLY A 44 4.56 -1.56 22.05
N VAL A 45 5.25 -0.66 21.34
CA VAL A 45 5.61 -0.87 19.93
C VAL A 45 6.59 -2.02 19.80
N PHE A 46 7.69 -2.07 20.56
CA PHE A 46 8.68 -3.16 20.48
C PHE A 46 8.12 -4.52 20.93
N SER A 47 7.16 -4.54 21.84
CA SER A 47 6.49 -5.79 22.24
C SER A 47 5.50 -6.29 21.20
N ALA A 48 4.91 -5.40 20.39
CA ALA A 48 3.94 -5.75 19.35
C ALA A 48 4.59 -5.94 17.97
N PHE A 49 5.72 -5.28 17.70
CA PHE A 49 6.46 -5.39 16.44
C PHE A 49 7.47 -6.52 16.51
N THR A 50 7.24 -7.55 15.70
CA THR A 50 8.30 -8.49 15.33
C THR A 50 8.94 -8.03 14.02
N GLY A 51 10.26 -8.16 13.86
CA GLY A 51 10.95 -7.74 12.64
C GLY A 51 10.42 -8.39 11.35
N THR A 52 9.69 -9.49 11.48
CA THR A 52 8.92 -10.14 10.40
C THR A 52 7.83 -9.24 9.82
N ASP A 53 7.13 -8.45 10.64
CA ASP A 53 6.00 -7.60 10.20
C ASP A 53 6.41 -6.58 9.13
N VAL A 54 7.63 -6.06 9.24
CA VAL A 54 8.22 -5.12 8.27
C VAL A 54 8.49 -5.81 6.94
N PHE A 55 9.01 -7.04 6.97
CA PHE A 55 9.30 -7.82 5.77
C PHE A 55 8.02 -8.21 5.03
N PHE A 56 6.97 -8.61 5.76
CA PHE A 56 5.66 -8.92 5.18
C PHE A 56 4.98 -7.68 4.59
N SER A 57 5.09 -6.52 5.23
CA SER A 57 4.56 -5.26 4.71
C SER A 57 5.23 -4.82 3.40
N LEU A 58 6.55 -4.99 3.31
CA LEU A 58 7.32 -4.77 2.08
C LEU A 58 6.90 -5.73 0.96
N LEU A 59 6.79 -7.03 1.25
CA LEU A 59 6.36 -8.04 0.27
C LEU A 59 4.96 -7.73 -0.26
N LYS A 60 4.03 -7.37 0.63
CA LYS A 60 2.65 -7.01 0.30
C LYS A 60 2.59 -5.78 -0.62
N SER A 61 3.43 -4.78 -0.37
CA SER A 61 3.55 -3.57 -1.18
C SER A 61 4.03 -3.85 -2.61
N VAL A 62 4.97 -4.79 -2.78
CA VAL A 62 5.43 -5.23 -4.11
C VAL A 62 4.32 -5.97 -4.87
N ILE A 63 3.59 -6.86 -4.20
CA ILE A 63 2.46 -7.60 -4.80
C ILE A 63 1.38 -6.64 -5.29
N PHE A 64 1.03 -5.63 -4.47
CA PHE A 64 0.09 -4.58 -4.87
C PHE A 64 0.58 -3.79 -6.07
N GLY A 65 1.87 -3.46 -6.12
CA GLY A 65 2.43 -2.77 -7.27
C GLY A 65 2.30 -3.56 -8.57
N ILE A 66 2.52 -4.87 -8.53
CA ILE A 66 2.34 -5.74 -9.68
C ILE A 66 0.86 -5.78 -10.11
N LEU A 67 -0.06 -5.95 -9.16
CA LEU A 67 -1.51 -6.00 -9.44
C LEU A 67 -2.03 -4.70 -10.08
N ILE A 68 -1.67 -3.55 -9.51
CA ILE A 68 -2.09 -2.24 -10.01
C ILE A 68 -1.61 -2.04 -11.44
N VAL A 69 -0.34 -2.35 -11.72
CA VAL A 69 0.21 -2.14 -13.06
C VAL A 69 -0.43 -3.10 -14.07
N LEU A 70 -0.73 -4.33 -13.67
CA LEU A 70 -1.37 -5.32 -14.56
C LEU A 70 -2.80 -4.88 -14.94
N VAL A 71 -3.58 -4.41 -13.97
CA VAL A 71 -4.93 -3.85 -14.20
C VAL A 71 -4.87 -2.56 -15.04
N ALA A 72 -3.89 -1.70 -14.76
CA ALA A 72 -3.69 -0.46 -15.51
C ALA A 72 -3.28 -0.70 -16.97
N CYS A 73 -2.37 -1.63 -17.22
CA CYS A 73 -1.97 -2.02 -18.57
C CYS A 73 -3.13 -2.67 -19.33
N TYR A 74 -3.90 -3.54 -18.67
CA TYR A 74 -5.07 -4.18 -19.29
C TYR A 74 -6.10 -3.13 -19.74
N THR A 75 -6.43 -2.19 -18.86
CA THR A 75 -7.44 -1.17 -19.18
C THR A 75 -6.92 -0.17 -20.21
N GLY A 76 -5.64 0.20 -20.14
CA GLY A 76 -5.00 1.08 -21.11
C GLY A 76 -4.90 0.50 -22.53
N LEU A 77 -4.76 -0.83 -22.67
CA LEU A 77 -4.75 -1.52 -23.97
C LEU A 77 -6.16 -1.76 -24.54
N THR A 78 -7.17 -1.81 -23.68
CA THR A 78 -8.57 -2.08 -24.08
C THR A 78 -9.32 -0.80 -24.45
N VAL A 79 -8.78 0.37 -24.09
CA VAL A 79 -9.35 1.67 -24.47
C VAL A 79 -9.37 1.83 -25.98
N SER A 80 -10.55 2.10 -26.51
CA SER A 80 -10.77 2.48 -27.90
C SER A 80 -11.80 3.61 -27.95
N GLY A 81 -11.47 4.67 -28.68
CA GLY A 81 -12.24 5.91 -28.74
C GLY A 81 -11.35 7.13 -28.48
N GLY A 82 -11.83 8.31 -28.86
CA GLY A 82 -11.09 9.57 -28.71
C GLY A 82 -10.80 9.96 -27.25
N ALA A 83 -10.34 11.20 -27.06
CA ALA A 83 -9.86 11.71 -25.76
C ALA A 83 -10.84 11.55 -24.58
N GLU A 84 -12.16 11.60 -24.83
CA GLU A 84 -13.20 11.42 -23.81
C GLU A 84 -13.22 10.00 -23.22
N SER A 85 -12.97 8.98 -24.06
CA SER A 85 -12.96 7.58 -23.63
C SER A 85 -11.76 7.26 -22.73
N VAL A 86 -10.62 7.95 -22.93
CA VAL A 86 -9.41 7.80 -22.12
C VAL A 86 -9.64 8.31 -20.70
N GLY A 87 -10.32 9.45 -20.55
CA GLY A 87 -10.68 10.01 -19.24
C GLY A 87 -11.61 9.07 -18.46
N ARG A 88 -12.66 8.57 -19.10
CA ARG A 88 -13.60 7.62 -18.47
C ARG A 88 -12.93 6.31 -18.09
N ALA A 89 -12.07 5.78 -18.95
CA ALA A 89 -11.33 4.56 -18.68
C ALA A 89 -10.34 4.71 -17.52
N THR A 90 -9.75 5.89 -17.32
CA THR A 90 -8.86 6.17 -16.19
C THR A 90 -9.61 6.04 -14.85
N VAL A 91 -10.84 6.56 -14.77
CA VAL A 91 -11.68 6.44 -13.56
C VAL A 91 -12.05 4.98 -13.30
N VAL A 92 -12.47 4.24 -14.33
CA VAL A 92 -12.79 2.81 -14.21
C VAL A 92 -11.56 2.00 -13.79
N THR A 93 -10.38 2.34 -14.32
CA THR A 93 -9.10 1.72 -13.95
C THR A 93 -8.81 1.95 -12.47
N MET A 94 -8.94 3.19 -11.99
CA MET A 94 -8.68 3.53 -10.59
C MET A 94 -9.60 2.76 -9.64
N VAL A 95 -10.90 2.70 -9.94
CA VAL A 95 -11.87 1.95 -9.13
C VAL A 95 -11.53 0.45 -9.12
N SER A 96 -11.23 -0.12 -10.29
CA SER A 96 -10.89 -1.55 -10.42
C SER A 96 -9.60 -1.89 -9.67
N CYS A 97 -8.58 -1.02 -9.75
CA CYS A 97 -7.34 -1.16 -8.98
C CYS A 97 -7.62 -1.14 -7.48
N THR A 98 -8.37 -0.16 -6.99
CA THR A 98 -8.69 -0.04 -5.56
C THR A 98 -9.42 -1.29 -5.04
N ILE A 99 -10.42 -1.79 -5.76
CA ILE A 99 -11.15 -3.00 -5.37
C ILE A 99 -10.21 -4.22 -5.36
N THR A 100 -9.40 -4.38 -6.41
CA THR A 100 -8.44 -5.50 -6.52
C THR A 100 -7.43 -5.48 -5.38
N VAL A 101 -6.91 -4.31 -5.02
CA VAL A 101 -5.96 -4.14 -3.92
C VAL A 101 -6.61 -4.45 -2.57
N ILE A 102 -7.84 -3.98 -2.32
CA ILE A 102 -8.57 -4.26 -1.07
C ILE A 102 -8.82 -5.77 -0.91
N VAL A 103 -9.25 -6.44 -1.98
CA VAL A 103 -9.50 -7.90 -1.95
C VAL A 103 -8.19 -8.65 -1.73
N ALA A 104 -7.13 -8.30 -2.46
CA ALA A 104 -5.82 -8.91 -2.29
C ALA A 104 -5.24 -8.65 -0.88
N ASP A 105 -5.49 -7.47 -0.31
CA ASP A 105 -5.10 -7.12 1.05
C ASP A 105 -5.71 -8.06 2.08
N GLY A 106 -7.03 -8.27 2.00
CA GLY A 106 -7.76 -9.15 2.91
C GLY A 106 -7.28 -10.59 2.82
N ILE A 107 -7.07 -11.10 1.61
CA ILE A 107 -6.56 -12.47 1.39
C ILE A 107 -5.15 -12.60 2.00
N LEU A 108 -4.25 -11.66 1.69
CA LEU A 108 -2.88 -11.69 2.22
C LEU A 108 -2.84 -11.53 3.74
N SER A 109 -3.71 -10.70 4.33
CA SER A 109 -3.82 -10.55 5.79
C SER A 109 -4.28 -11.85 6.45
N ILE A 110 -5.27 -12.55 5.88
CA ILE A 110 -5.73 -13.84 6.44
C ILE A 110 -4.62 -14.89 6.35
N VAL A 111 -3.93 -14.97 5.22
CA VAL A 111 -2.82 -15.92 5.03
C VAL A 111 -1.69 -15.62 6.01
N PHE A 112 -1.35 -14.34 6.22
CA PHE A 112 -0.31 -13.95 7.17
C PHE A 112 -0.72 -14.19 8.62
N TYR A 113 -1.99 -13.96 8.98
CA TYR A 113 -2.46 -14.25 10.33
C TYR A 113 -2.48 -15.75 10.66
N LEU A 114 -2.64 -16.60 9.64
CA LEU A 114 -2.63 -18.05 9.78
C LEU A 114 -1.24 -18.70 9.79
N LEU A 115 -0.18 -17.96 9.41
CA LEU A 115 1.17 -18.48 9.20
C LEU A 115 2.15 -17.88 10.22
#